data_AF-A0A7Y0ZSE8-F1
#
_entry.id   AF-A0A7Y0ZSE8-F1
#
_cell.length_a   1.000
_cell.length_b   1.000
_cell.length_c   1.000
_cell.angle_alpha   90.00
_cell.angle_beta   90.00
_cell.angle_gamma   90.00
#
_symmetry.space_group_name_H-M   'P 1'
#
loop_
_entity.id
_entity.type
_entity.pdbx_description
1 polymer ?
#
loop_
_entity_poly.entity_id
_entity_poly.type
_entity_poly.pdbx_seq_one_letter_code
_entity_poly.pdbx_strand_id
1 'polypeptide(L)'
;MTTNRQKSKLIRDAVDNAGTSLDEHCKAREVIVGNLIQTKIPIVKICDKHIRVDENDPAPYELSKEAKEIFKGIADAIESSKQADLSDTADDLALWHDISLLP
;
A
#
# COMPACT_ATOMS: atom_id res chain seq x y z
N MET A 1 -7.66 17.68 8.62
CA MET A 1 -7.34 16.24 8.59
C MET A 1 -7.91 15.63 7.31
N THR A 2 -7.12 14.86 6.59
CA THR A 2 -7.53 14.13 5.37
C THR A 2 -8.50 13.02 5.77
N THR A 3 -9.68 12.95 5.13
CA THR A 3 -10.69 11.93 5.46
C THR A 3 -10.29 10.55 4.95
N ASN A 4 -10.83 9.47 5.53
CA ASN A 4 -10.57 8.10 5.06
C ASN A 4 -10.92 7.91 3.57
N ARG A 5 -11.99 8.56 3.10
CA ARG A 5 -12.35 8.59 1.67
C ARG A 5 -11.27 9.25 0.80
N GLN A 6 -10.69 10.36 1.26
CA GLN A 6 -9.58 11.03 0.56
C GLN A 6 -8.31 10.17 0.57
N LYS A 7 -7.98 9.53 1.70
CA LYS A 7 -6.84 8.61 1.82
C LYS A 7 -6.97 7.42 0.87
N SER A 8 -8.13 6.77 0.87
CA SER A 8 -8.43 5.64 -0.02
C SER A 8 -8.25 6.03 -1.49
N LYS A 9 -8.81 7.18 -1.90
CA LYS A 9 -8.63 7.69 -3.26
C LYS A 9 -7.16 7.92 -3.61
N LEU A 10 -6.40 8.59 -2.75
CA LEU A 10 -4.96 8.85 -2.98
C LEU A 10 -4.16 7.55 -3.13
N ILE A 11 -4.50 6.51 -2.37
CA ILE A 11 -3.85 5.20 -2.46
C ILE A 11 -4.20 4.51 -3.78
N ARG A 12 -5.49 4.49 -4.18
CA ARG A 12 -5.91 3.92 -5.47
C ARG A 12 -5.24 4.65 -6.64
N ASP A 13 -5.27 5.97 -6.63
CA ASP A 13 -4.65 6.80 -7.66
C ASP A 13 -3.12 6.53 -7.71
N ALA A 14 -2.45 6.36 -6.57
CA ALA A 14 -1.02 6.03 -6.53
C ALA A 14 -0.70 4.65 -7.12
N VAL A 15 -1.54 3.64 -6.83
CA VAL A 15 -1.38 2.27 -7.36
C VAL A 15 -1.63 2.22 -8.86
N ASP A 16 -2.65 2.94 -9.34
CA ASP A 16 -2.98 2.98 -10.77
C ASP A 16 -1.91 3.73 -11.57
N ASN A 17 -1.25 4.73 -10.97
CA ASN A 17 -0.18 5.51 -11.59
C ASN A 17 1.22 4.88 -11.44
N ALA A 18 1.38 3.82 -10.64
CA ALA A 18 2.63 3.08 -10.53
C ALA A 18 2.79 2.16 -11.76
N GLY A 19 3.22 2.72 -12.90
CA GLY A 19 2.99 2.08 -14.19
C GLY A 19 4.15 1.99 -15.18
N THR A 20 5.16 2.86 -15.16
CA THR A 20 6.12 2.91 -16.28
C THR A 20 7.54 3.34 -15.95
N SER A 21 7.83 3.82 -14.73
CA SER A 21 9.17 4.22 -14.33
C SER A 21 9.45 4.06 -12.84
N LEU A 22 10.73 4.05 -12.47
CA LEU A 22 11.19 4.06 -11.08
C LEU A 22 10.63 5.28 -10.30
N ASP A 23 10.58 6.46 -10.93
CA ASP A 23 10.06 7.68 -10.31
C ASP A 23 8.58 7.56 -9.94
N GLU A 24 7.78 6.90 -10.78
CA GLU A 24 6.38 6.63 -10.49
C GLU A 24 6.20 5.64 -9.33
N HIS A 25 7.08 4.64 -9.21
CA HIS A 25 7.09 3.72 -8.05
C HIS A 25 7.50 4.45 -6.77
N CYS A 26 8.53 5.30 -6.82
CA CYS A 26 8.93 6.14 -5.70
C CYS A 26 7.76 7.01 -5.21
N LYS A 27 7.11 7.73 -6.13
CA LYS A 27 5.96 8.59 -5.82
C LYS A 27 4.79 7.80 -5.25
N ALA A 28 4.47 6.66 -5.84
CA ALA A 28 3.39 5.81 -5.34
C ALA A 28 3.69 5.34 -3.91
N ARG A 29 4.92 4.90 -3.63
CA ARG A 29 5.37 4.50 -2.30
C ARG A 29 5.25 5.64 -1.29
N GLU A 30 5.70 6.85 -1.63
CA GLU A 30 5.57 8.01 -0.74
C GLU A 30 4.13 8.33 -0.38
N VAL A 31 3.23 8.34 -1.39
CA VAL A 31 1.81 8.63 -1.17
C VAL A 31 1.16 7.55 -0.30
N ILE A 32 1.42 6.28 -0.58
CA ILE A 32 0.84 5.15 0.14
C ILE A 32 1.34 5.13 1.59
N VAL A 33 2.65 5.23 1.82
CA VAL A 33 3.23 5.26 3.16
C VAL A 33 2.74 6.50 3.93
N GLY A 34 2.76 7.69 3.32
CA GLY A 34 2.33 8.92 3.99
C GLY A 34 0.88 8.90 4.44
N ASN A 35 -0.02 8.27 3.68
CA ASN A 35 -1.44 8.16 4.04
C ASN A 35 -1.74 7.04 5.05
N LEU A 36 -0.82 6.08 5.20
CA LEU A 36 -0.96 4.91 6.07
C LEU A 36 -0.02 4.89 7.27
N ILE A 37 0.91 5.84 7.40
CA ILE A 37 1.86 5.86 8.53
C ILE A 37 1.18 5.99 9.91
N GLN A 38 -0.03 6.55 9.93
CA GLN A 38 -0.84 6.69 11.14
C GLN A 38 -1.73 5.47 11.39
N THR A 39 -1.80 4.55 10.43
CA THR A 39 -2.51 3.29 10.58
C THR A 39 -1.49 2.28 11.10
N LYS A 40 -1.89 1.40 12.01
CA LYS A 40 -0.98 0.35 12.48
C LYS A 40 -0.63 -0.68 11.41
N ILE A 41 -1.11 -0.53 10.17
CA ILE A 41 -0.80 -1.41 9.05
C ILE A 41 0.73 -1.39 8.82
N PRO A 42 1.37 -2.54 8.62
CA PRO A 42 2.81 -2.66 8.35
C PRO A 42 3.18 -2.22 6.92
N ILE A 43 2.78 -1.02 6.53
CA ILE A 43 2.77 -0.56 5.14
C ILE A 43 4.14 -0.50 4.49
N VAL A 44 5.18 -0.15 5.26
CA VAL A 44 6.57 -0.10 4.76
C VAL A 44 6.99 -1.46 4.19
N LYS A 45 6.67 -2.55 4.90
CA LYS A 45 7.01 -3.92 4.48
C LYS A 45 6.20 -4.36 3.26
N ILE A 46 4.91 -4.00 3.22
CA ILE A 46 4.04 -4.29 2.06
C ILE A 46 4.58 -3.57 0.82
N CYS A 47 4.97 -2.30 0.95
CA CYS A 47 5.61 -1.55 -0.14
C CYS A 47 6.95 -2.17 -0.55
N ASP A 48 7.81 -2.60 0.37
CA ASP A 48 9.09 -3.26 0.02
C ASP A 48 8.87 -4.58 -0.76
N LYS A 49 7.80 -5.32 -0.44
CA LYS A 49 7.46 -6.58 -1.12
C LYS A 49 6.82 -6.34 -2.50
N HIS A 50 5.93 -5.34 -2.60
CA HIS A 50 5.00 -5.20 -3.73
C HIS A 50 5.24 -3.97 -4.62
N ILE A 51 5.99 -2.97 -4.15
CA ILE A 51 6.41 -1.75 -4.89
C ILE A 51 7.93 -1.65 -4.79
N ARG A 52 8.62 -2.54 -5.52
CA ARG A 52 10.09 -2.57 -5.50
C ARG A 52 10.64 -1.33 -6.21
N VAL A 53 11.48 -0.61 -5.49
CA VAL A 53 12.25 0.52 -6.00
C VAL A 53 13.70 0.07 -6.03
N ASP A 54 14.09 -0.56 -7.14
CA ASP A 54 15.48 -0.95 -7.39
C ASP A 54 15.89 -0.43 -8.77
N GLU A 55 16.91 0.42 -8.80
CA GLU A 55 17.48 1.01 -10.01
C GLU A 55 18.08 -0.04 -10.97
N ASN A 56 18.32 -1.26 -10.48
CA ASN A 56 18.93 -2.35 -11.24
C ASN A 56 17.92 -3.42 -11.70
N ASP A 57 16.62 -3.27 -11.41
CA ASP A 57 15.62 -4.28 -11.75
C ASP A 57 15.17 -4.14 -13.22
N PRO A 58 15.42 -5.13 -14.10
CA PRO A 58 14.98 -5.10 -15.50
C PRO A 58 13.50 -5.48 -15.68
N ALA A 59 12.78 -5.79 -14.59
CA ALA A 59 11.37 -6.17 -14.63
C ALA A 59 10.47 -5.03 -15.15
N PRO A 60 9.31 -5.35 -15.75
CA PRO A 60 8.36 -4.33 -16.17
C PRO A 60 7.93 -3.48 -14.96
N TYR A 61 8.06 -2.16 -15.10
CA TYR A 61 7.68 -1.15 -14.09
C TYR A 61 6.17 -1.08 -13.81
N GLU A 62 5.42 -2.13 -14.10
CA GLU A 62 4.00 -2.22 -13.73
C GLU A 62 3.87 -3.08 -12.46
N LEU A 63 3.07 -2.61 -11.50
CA LEU A 63 2.75 -3.42 -10.33
C LEU A 63 2.11 -4.75 -10.72
N SER A 64 2.50 -5.82 -10.04
CA SER A 64 1.89 -7.14 -10.23
C SER A 64 0.38 -7.08 -9.93
N LYS A 65 -0.40 -7.95 -10.57
CA LYS A 65 -1.84 -8.04 -10.32
C LYS A 65 -2.15 -8.28 -8.84
N GLU A 66 -1.35 -9.11 -8.19
CA GLU A 66 -1.42 -9.37 -6.75
C GLU A 66 -1.20 -8.09 -5.93
N ALA A 67 -0.16 -7.30 -6.24
CA ALA A 67 0.10 -6.03 -5.58
C ALA A 67 -1.10 -5.08 -5.69
N LYS A 68 -1.67 -4.94 -6.90
CA LYS A 68 -2.85 -4.10 -7.14
C LYS A 68 -4.06 -4.58 -6.33
N GLU A 69 -4.29 -5.88 -6.24
CA GLU A 69 -5.38 -6.47 -5.44
C GLU A 69 -5.21 -6.21 -3.94
N ILE A 70 -4.00 -6.35 -3.39
CA ILE A 70 -3.71 -6.07 -1.98
C ILE A 70 -3.96 -4.61 -1.65
N PHE A 71 -3.38 -3.68 -2.42
CA PHE A 71 -3.57 -2.24 -2.13
C PHE A 71 -5.01 -1.79 -2.36
N LYS A 72 -5.73 -2.41 -3.28
CA LYS A 72 -7.17 -2.20 -3.45
C LYS A 72 -7.94 -2.65 -2.21
N GLY A 73 -7.67 -3.84 -1.69
CA GLY A 73 -8.29 -4.33 -0.45
C GLY A 73 -8.05 -3.39 0.74
N ILE A 74 -6.83 -2.87 0.88
CA ILE A 74 -6.47 -1.87 1.88
C ILE A 74 -7.29 -0.58 1.68
N ALA A 75 -7.34 -0.06 0.45
CA ALA A 75 -8.08 1.16 0.12
C ALA A 75 -9.58 1.04 0.38
N ASP A 76 -10.17 -0.11 0.05
CA ASP A 76 -11.60 -0.42 0.26
C ASP A 76 -11.94 -0.49 1.76
N ALA A 77 -11.05 -1.09 2.54
CA ALA A 77 -11.23 -1.20 3.98
C ALA A 77 -11.02 0.15 4.70
N ILE A 78 -10.08 0.98 4.26
CA ILE A 78 -9.93 2.37 4.73
C ILE A 78 -11.22 3.15 4.47
N GLU A 79 -11.73 3.10 3.23
CA GLU A 79 -12.94 3.84 2.84
C GLU A 79 -14.16 3.44 3.68
N SER A 80 -14.26 2.15 4.00
CA SER A 80 -15.37 1.58 4.78
C SER A 80 -15.20 1.76 6.29
N SER A 81 -13.99 2.03 6.78
CA SER A 81 -13.70 2.18 8.20
C SER A 81 -14.13 3.54 8.73
N LYS A 82 -14.81 3.51 9.88
CA LYS A 82 -15.13 4.70 10.68
C LYS A 82 -14.01 5.08 11.65
N GLN A 83 -12.97 4.25 11.76
CA GLN A 83 -11.86 4.43 12.68
C GLN A 83 -10.63 4.99 11.96
N ALA A 84 -9.81 5.72 12.71
CA ALA A 84 -8.51 6.19 12.25
C ALA A 84 -7.42 5.10 12.42
N ASP A 85 -7.57 4.26 13.44
CA ASP A 85 -6.79 3.03 13.61
C ASP A 85 -7.39 1.94 12.73
N LEU A 86 -6.54 1.23 11.99
CA LEU A 86 -6.93 0.18 11.05
C LEU A 86 -6.18 -1.12 11.35
N SER A 87 -5.81 -1.33 12.63
CA SER A 87 -5.25 -2.59 13.10
C SER A 87 -6.15 -3.77 12.75
N ASP A 88 -7.46 -3.62 13.01
CA ASP A 88 -8.45 -4.68 12.81
C ASP A 88 -8.54 -5.04 11.31
N THR A 89 -8.47 -4.02 10.44
CA THR A 89 -8.39 -4.20 9.00
C THR A 89 -7.14 -4.98 8.56
N ALA A 90 -6.00 -4.76 9.21
CA ALA A 90 -4.78 -5.49 8.90
C ALA A 90 -4.84 -6.95 9.36
N ASP A 91 -5.51 -7.23 10.47
CA ASP A 91 -5.80 -8.59 10.94
C ASP A 91 -6.78 -9.30 10.00
N ASP A 92 -7.87 -8.63 9.60
CA ASP A 92 -8.88 -9.15 8.66
C ASP A 92 -8.28 -9.47 7.28
N LEU A 93 -7.32 -8.66 6.83
CA LEU A 93 -6.59 -8.88 5.57
C LEU A 93 -5.40 -9.84 5.74
N ALA A 94 -5.22 -10.43 6.93
CA ALA A 94 -4.09 -11.29 7.29
C ALA A 94 -2.71 -10.70 6.99
N LEU A 95 -2.61 -9.36 6.89
CA LEU A 95 -1.37 -8.64 6.55
C LEU A 95 -0.29 -8.83 7.61
N TRP A 96 -0.68 -9.17 8.84
CA TRP A 96 0.24 -9.49 9.92
C TRP A 96 0.78 -10.92 9.89
N HIS A 97 0.02 -11.87 9.34
CA HIS A 97 0.38 -13.30 9.36
C HIS A 97 1.41 -13.67 8.29
N ASP A 98 1.42 -12.97 7.16
CA ASP A 98 2.43 -13.12 6.10
C ASP A 98 3.76 -12.43 6.48
N ILE A 99 3.74 -11.61 7.53
CA ILE A 99 4.91 -11.07 8.22
C ILE A 99 5.25 -12.04 9.34
N SER A 100 5.64 -13.27 8.99
CA SER A 100 6.40 -14.07 9.92
C SER A 100 7.63 -13.23 10.28
N LEU A 101 7.62 -12.65 11.49
CA LEU A 101 8.81 -12.07 12.08
C LEU A 101 9.78 -13.25 12.18
N LEU A 102 10.70 -13.33 11.21
CA LEU A 102 11.83 -14.23 11.32
C LEU A 102 12.41 -14.06 12.74
N PRO A 103 12.72 -15.18 13.42
CA PRO A 103 13.10 -15.18 14.83
C PRO A 103 14.29 -14.28 15.13
#